data_AF-A0A1H6DL66-F1
#
_entry.id   AF-A0A1H6DL66-F1
#
_cell.length_a   1.000
_cell.length_b   1.000
_cell.length_c   1.000
_cell.angle_alpha   90.00
_cell.angle_beta   90.00
_cell.angle_gamma   90.00
#
_symmetry.space_group_name_H-M   'P 1'
#
loop_
_entity.id
_entity.type
_entity.pdbx_description
1 polymer ?
#
loop_
_entity_poly.entity_id
_entity_poly.type
_entity_poly.pdbx_seq_one_letter_code
_entity_poly.pdbx_strand_id
1 'polypeptide(L)'
;MADSRDTAEGPTSKALACATAIRAGGALYILAEATGLEEAYYGADAGIQAGMIALTRQREVKHDIICSAIDDCSSLSTRYPETTAAAAFFGAGILVIRMVLVLIGEDRSDVSLQRINDKAREAARLWPTAIDAGAQSSLVEFEAACQNTAVEVLGHGGARALREEAGKHALVYRRAAQALR
;
A
#
# COMPACT_ATOMS: atom_id res chain seq x y z
N MET A 1 -19.68 4.46 32.58
CA MET A 1 -19.80 5.06 31.24
C MET A 1 -18.41 5.04 30.63
N ALA A 2 -18.15 4.13 29.70
CA ALA A 2 -16.85 3.99 29.06
C ALA A 2 -16.69 5.12 28.03
N ASP A 3 -15.69 5.97 28.25
CA ASP A 3 -15.34 7.08 27.37
C ASP A 3 -14.54 6.49 26.19
N SER A 4 -15.25 6.13 25.12
CA SER A 4 -14.66 5.58 23.90
C SER A 4 -14.58 6.68 22.85
N ARG A 5 -13.58 7.55 22.97
CA ARG A 5 -13.26 8.60 21.99
C ARG A 5 -11.75 8.86 21.94
N ASP A 6 -11.06 8.00 21.21
CA ASP A 6 -9.79 8.35 20.56
C ASP A 6 -9.57 7.40 19.37
N THR A 7 -10.30 7.64 18.27
CA THR A 7 -10.22 6.84 17.04
C THR A 7 -9.45 7.55 15.92
N ALA A 8 -8.68 8.59 16.25
CA ALA A 8 -7.79 9.22 15.30
C ALA A 8 -6.50 8.41 15.22
N GLU A 9 -6.25 7.79 14.07
CA GLU A 9 -5.00 7.07 13.82
C GLU A 9 -3.83 8.06 13.77
N GLY A 10 -2.85 7.84 14.65
CA GLY A 10 -1.72 8.74 14.79
C GLY A 10 -0.73 8.68 13.63
N PRO A 11 0.29 9.57 13.61
CA PRO A 11 1.32 9.59 12.58
C PRO A 11 2.04 8.25 12.38
N THR A 12 2.23 7.47 13.46
CA THR A 12 2.80 6.12 13.43
C THR A 12 1.96 5.17 12.56
N SER A 13 0.64 5.14 12.78
CA SER A 13 -0.28 4.29 12.02
C SER A 13 -0.34 4.69 10.55
N LYS A 14 -0.41 5.99 10.28
CA LYS A 14 -0.36 6.54 8.92
C LYS A 14 0.94 6.17 8.19
N ALA A 15 2.08 6.16 8.89
CA ALA A 15 3.37 5.78 8.31
C ALA A 15 3.44 4.28 7.99
N LEU A 16 2.97 3.42 8.89
CA LEU A 16 2.88 1.97 8.66
C LEU A 16 1.94 1.65 7.49
N ALA A 17 0.80 2.34 7.40
CA ALA A 17 -0.14 2.22 6.29
C ALA A 17 0.49 2.63 4.95
N CYS A 18 1.23 3.75 4.91
CA CYS A 18 1.99 4.16 3.73
C CYS A 18 3.02 3.10 3.33
N ALA A 19 3.76 2.54 4.28
CA ALA A 19 4.73 1.49 4.02
C ALA A 19 4.08 0.25 3.38
N THR A 20 2.90 -0.18 3.89
CA THR A 20 2.11 -1.27 3.28
C THR A 20 1.74 -0.95 1.83
N ALA A 21 1.27 0.27 1.55
CA ALA A 21 0.92 0.68 0.19
C ALA A 21 2.13 0.70 -0.76
N ILE A 22 3.28 1.23 -0.30
CA ILE A 22 4.54 1.25 -1.08
C ILE A 22 4.98 -0.16 -1.47
N ARG A 23 4.89 -1.12 -0.54
CA ARG A 23 5.25 -2.53 -0.81
C ARG A 23 4.37 -3.14 -1.88
N ALA A 24 3.04 -3.15 -1.65
CA ALA A 24 2.07 -3.70 -2.59
C ALA A 24 2.15 -2.99 -3.95
N GLY A 25 2.43 -1.69 -3.94
CA GLY A 25 2.67 -0.86 -5.11
C GLY A 25 3.75 -1.40 -6.05
N GLY A 26 4.74 -2.13 -5.53
CA GLY A 26 5.75 -2.78 -6.35
C GLY A 26 5.14 -3.68 -7.44
N ALA A 27 4.20 -4.56 -7.08
CA ALA A 27 3.55 -5.44 -8.04
C ALA A 27 2.53 -4.68 -8.90
N LEU A 28 1.75 -3.79 -8.27
CA LEU A 28 0.71 -3.01 -8.94
C LEU A 28 1.27 -2.12 -10.05
N TYR A 29 2.45 -1.53 -9.85
CA TYR A 29 3.15 -0.78 -10.90
C TYR A 29 3.41 -1.64 -12.14
N ILE A 30 4.00 -2.83 -11.95
CA ILE A 30 4.34 -3.74 -13.05
C ILE A 30 3.06 -4.21 -13.75
N LEU A 31 1.99 -4.48 -13.01
CA LEU A 31 0.73 -4.89 -13.61
C LEU A 31 0.06 -3.76 -14.40
N ALA A 32 0.07 -2.53 -13.87
CA ALA A 32 -0.47 -1.35 -14.54
C ALA A 32 0.32 -1.02 -15.81
N GLU A 33 1.65 -1.02 -15.74
CA GLU A 33 2.53 -0.77 -16.91
C GLU A 33 2.30 -1.83 -18.01
N ALA A 34 2.05 -3.10 -17.65
CA ALA A 34 1.78 -4.15 -18.63
C ALA A 34 0.47 -3.92 -19.42
N THR A 35 -0.40 -3.06 -18.91
CA THR A 35 -1.75 -2.81 -19.43
C THR A 35 -1.95 -1.37 -19.91
N GLY A 36 -0.88 -0.56 -19.96
CA GLY A 36 -0.95 0.85 -20.39
C GLY A 36 -1.65 1.77 -19.40
N LEU A 37 -1.60 1.44 -18.11
CA LEU A 37 -2.24 2.17 -17.00
C LEU A 37 -1.23 2.83 -16.05
N GLU A 38 0.04 2.91 -16.46
CA GLU A 38 1.14 3.45 -15.65
C GLU A 38 0.91 4.89 -15.20
N GLU A 39 0.33 5.76 -16.03
CA GLU A 39 0.10 7.16 -15.67
C GLU A 39 -0.86 7.29 -14.48
N ALA A 40 -1.99 6.58 -14.52
CA ALA A 40 -2.95 6.57 -13.41
C ALA A 40 -2.31 5.93 -12.17
N TYR A 41 -1.50 4.89 -12.34
CA TYR A 41 -0.77 4.30 -11.22
C TYR A 41 0.24 5.29 -10.61
N TYR A 42 0.96 6.08 -11.40
CA TYR A 42 1.88 7.10 -10.90
C TYR A 42 1.16 8.19 -10.10
N GLY A 43 -0.05 8.58 -10.49
CA GLY A 43 -0.88 9.50 -9.72
C GLY A 43 -1.25 8.94 -8.34
N ALA A 44 -1.68 7.67 -8.29
CA ALA A 44 -1.97 6.98 -7.03
C ALA A 44 -0.72 6.84 -6.12
N ASP A 45 0.43 6.43 -6.67
CA ASP A 45 1.70 6.35 -5.92
C ASP A 45 2.16 7.72 -5.42
N ALA A 46 2.03 8.77 -6.24
CA ALA A 46 2.40 10.13 -5.83
C ALA A 46 1.66 10.57 -4.55
N GLY A 47 0.38 10.22 -4.39
CA GLY A 47 -0.37 10.46 -3.16
C GLY A 47 0.21 9.74 -1.95
N ILE A 48 0.58 8.46 -2.09
CA ILE A 48 1.23 7.68 -1.03
C ILE A 48 2.59 8.30 -0.66
N GLN A 49 3.42 8.63 -1.66
CA GLN A 49 4.73 9.21 -1.43
C GLN A 49 4.62 10.58 -0.75
N ALA A 50 3.64 11.41 -1.14
CA ALA A 50 3.37 12.69 -0.52
C ALA A 50 2.99 12.53 0.96
N GLY A 51 2.10 11.58 1.29
CA GLY A 51 1.75 11.24 2.66
C GLY A 51 2.97 10.80 3.49
N MET A 52 3.79 9.89 2.95
CA MET A 52 4.99 9.41 3.63
C MET A 52 6.03 10.52 3.87
N ILE A 53 6.20 11.44 2.90
CA ILE A 53 7.09 12.59 3.04
C ILE A 53 6.54 13.57 4.08
N ALA A 54 5.24 13.84 4.08
CA ALA A 54 4.58 14.72 5.02
C ALA A 54 4.77 14.22 6.46
N LEU A 55 4.56 12.93 6.70
CA LEU A 55 4.81 12.27 8.00
C LEU A 55 6.28 12.37 8.43
N THR A 56 7.21 12.11 7.51
CA THR A 56 8.65 12.20 7.80
C THR A 56 9.07 13.63 8.18
N ARG A 57 8.43 14.64 7.58
CA ARG A 57 8.75 16.06 7.79
C ARG A 57 7.86 16.76 8.82
N GLN A 58 6.93 16.03 9.45
CA GLN A 58 5.90 16.58 10.34
C GLN A 58 5.14 17.76 9.69
N ARG A 59 4.72 17.55 8.44
CA ARG A 59 3.93 18.52 7.68
C ARG A 59 2.58 17.92 7.33
N GLU A 60 1.63 18.79 7.04
CA GLU A 60 0.37 18.38 6.44
C GLU A 60 0.58 18.00 4.97
N VAL A 61 -0.10 16.94 4.55
CA VAL A 61 -0.22 16.59 3.13
C VAL A 61 -1.30 17.47 2.51
N LYS A 62 -1.08 17.94 1.29
CA LYS A 62 -2.10 18.75 0.62
C LYS A 62 -3.28 17.86 0.21
N HIS A 63 -4.48 18.30 0.54
CA HIS A 63 -5.70 17.52 0.33
C HIS A 63 -6.01 17.27 -1.16
N ASP A 64 -5.71 18.23 -2.03
CA ASP A 64 -5.84 18.12 -3.49
C ASP A 64 -5.05 16.94 -4.07
N ILE A 65 -3.82 16.72 -3.60
CA ILE A 65 -2.99 15.59 -3.99
C ILE A 65 -3.65 14.27 -3.59
N ILE A 66 -4.25 14.20 -2.40
CA ILE A 66 -4.92 12.99 -1.92
C ILE A 66 -6.18 12.69 -2.72
N CYS A 67 -7.03 13.71 -2.97
CA CYS A 67 -8.24 13.55 -3.79
C CYS A 67 -7.91 13.05 -5.20
N SER A 68 -6.92 13.68 -5.85
CA SER A 68 -6.47 13.26 -7.18
C SER A 68 -6.00 11.79 -7.18
N ALA A 69 -5.19 11.40 -6.21
CA ALA A 69 -4.72 10.02 -6.09
C ALA A 69 -5.85 9.00 -5.85
N ILE A 70 -6.91 9.40 -5.15
CA ILE A 70 -8.12 8.57 -4.96
C ILE A 70 -8.88 8.40 -6.27
N ASP A 71 -9.01 9.46 -7.07
CA ASP A 71 -9.64 9.40 -8.40
C ASP A 71 -8.83 8.50 -9.35
N ASP A 72 -7.51 8.57 -9.28
CA ASP A 72 -6.62 7.66 -10.01
C ASP A 72 -6.83 6.19 -9.61
N CYS A 73 -7.02 5.88 -8.31
CA CYS A 73 -7.37 4.53 -7.86
C CYS A 73 -8.71 4.04 -8.43
N SER A 74 -9.71 4.92 -8.48
CA SER A 74 -11.01 4.63 -9.11
C SER A 74 -10.84 4.31 -10.60
N SER A 75 -10.06 5.13 -11.32
CA SER A 75 -9.73 4.93 -12.74
C SER A 75 -9.04 3.58 -12.99
N LEU A 76 -8.04 3.22 -12.18
CA LEU A 76 -7.35 1.93 -12.25
C LEU A 76 -8.31 0.77 -12.03
N SER A 77 -9.19 0.87 -11.03
CA SER A 77 -10.15 -0.19 -10.70
C SER A 77 -11.16 -0.44 -11.84
N THR A 78 -11.55 0.60 -12.58
CA THR A 78 -12.49 0.48 -13.70
C THR A 78 -11.83 0.00 -15.00
N ARG A 79 -10.55 0.35 -15.22
CA ARG A 79 -9.87 0.13 -16.51
C ARG A 79 -9.04 -1.15 -16.56
N TYR A 80 -8.65 -1.70 -15.42
CA TYR A 80 -7.79 -2.88 -15.40
C TYR A 80 -8.51 -4.11 -15.95
N PRO A 81 -7.92 -4.88 -16.89
CA PRO A 81 -8.63 -5.97 -17.54
C PRO A 81 -8.91 -7.17 -16.60
N GLU A 82 -10.19 -7.52 -16.45
CA GLU A 82 -10.66 -8.61 -15.58
C GLU A 82 -10.17 -10.00 -16.01
N THR A 83 -9.79 -10.17 -17.28
CA THR A 83 -9.34 -11.46 -17.85
C THR A 83 -7.90 -11.82 -17.50
N THR A 84 -7.16 -10.92 -16.84
CA THR A 84 -5.76 -11.20 -16.46
C THR A 84 -5.70 -12.07 -15.22
N ALA A 85 -4.70 -12.97 -15.14
CA ALA A 85 -4.52 -13.86 -14.00
C ALA A 85 -4.33 -13.11 -12.66
N ALA A 86 -3.84 -11.87 -12.72
CA ALA A 86 -3.61 -11.01 -11.56
C ALA A 86 -4.77 -10.03 -11.26
N ALA A 87 -5.90 -10.10 -11.97
CA ALA A 87 -7.00 -9.13 -11.81
C ALA A 87 -7.54 -9.04 -10.37
N ALA A 88 -7.73 -10.19 -9.71
CA ALA A 88 -8.20 -10.23 -8.33
C ALA A 88 -7.21 -9.57 -7.35
N PHE A 89 -5.92 -9.90 -7.49
CA PHE A 89 -4.86 -9.23 -6.72
C PHE A 89 -4.83 -7.73 -6.99
N PHE A 90 -4.89 -7.32 -8.26
CA PHE A 90 -4.79 -5.93 -8.66
C PHE A 90 -5.91 -5.09 -8.06
N GLY A 91 -7.17 -5.52 -8.22
CA GLY A 91 -8.32 -4.82 -7.64
C GLY A 91 -8.25 -4.71 -6.11
N ALA A 92 -7.88 -5.80 -5.43
CA ALA A 92 -7.71 -5.80 -3.98
C ALA A 92 -6.54 -4.90 -3.53
N GLY A 93 -5.43 -4.89 -4.26
CA GLY A 93 -4.27 -4.04 -3.98
C GLY A 93 -4.57 -2.55 -4.19
N ILE A 94 -5.30 -2.18 -5.24
CA ILE A 94 -5.74 -0.79 -5.46
C ILE A 94 -6.69 -0.33 -4.34
N LEU A 95 -7.58 -1.21 -3.85
CA LEU A 95 -8.40 -0.91 -2.69
C LEU A 95 -7.56 -0.61 -1.44
N VAL A 96 -6.47 -1.36 -1.21
CA VAL A 96 -5.53 -1.09 -0.11
C VAL A 96 -4.90 0.29 -0.26
N ILE A 97 -4.41 0.66 -1.46
CA ILE A 97 -3.88 2.00 -1.73
C ILE A 97 -4.92 3.07 -1.41
N ARG A 98 -6.15 2.91 -1.91
CA ARG A 98 -7.25 3.86 -1.68
C ARG A 98 -7.55 4.02 -0.19
N MET A 99 -7.61 2.93 0.57
CA MET A 99 -7.81 2.98 2.03
C MET A 99 -6.69 3.75 2.73
N VAL A 100 -5.44 3.56 2.30
CA VAL A 100 -4.29 4.30 2.84
C VAL A 100 -4.40 5.78 2.51
N LEU A 101 -4.80 6.15 1.29
CA LEU A 101 -5.03 7.53 0.88
C LEU A 101 -6.13 8.21 1.73
N VAL A 102 -7.23 7.51 2.01
CA VAL A 102 -8.29 7.99 2.91
C VAL A 102 -7.74 8.21 4.32
N LEU A 103 -6.99 7.24 4.84
CA LEU A 103 -6.41 7.31 6.19
C LEU A 103 -5.44 8.50 6.34
N ILE A 104 -4.64 8.80 5.31
CA ILE A 104 -3.71 9.94 5.37
C ILE A 104 -4.41 11.29 5.16
N GLY A 105 -5.47 11.33 4.35
CA GLY A 105 -6.18 12.56 3.98
C GLY A 105 -7.20 13.04 5.00
N GLU A 106 -7.69 12.15 5.88
CA GLU A 106 -8.71 12.48 6.88
C GLU A 106 -8.15 12.33 8.31
N ASP A 107 -8.52 13.25 9.19
CA ASP A 107 -8.20 13.16 10.63
C ASP A 107 -9.16 12.22 11.38
N ARG A 108 -10.32 11.90 10.77
CA ARG A 108 -11.32 10.97 11.30
C ARG A 108 -11.89 10.11 10.19
N SER A 109 -11.20 9.01 9.88
CA SER A 109 -11.68 7.98 8.96
C SER A 109 -12.11 6.72 9.72
N ASP A 110 -13.11 6.00 9.24
CA ASP A 110 -13.43 4.63 9.70
C ASP A 110 -12.40 3.58 9.21
N VAL A 111 -11.35 4.03 8.54
CA VAL A 111 -10.20 3.22 8.14
C VAL A 111 -9.20 3.20 9.29
N SER A 112 -8.70 2.01 9.62
CA SER A 112 -7.65 1.80 10.62
C SER A 112 -6.47 1.08 10.01
N LEU A 113 -5.30 1.19 10.64
CA LEU A 113 -4.11 0.45 10.22
C LEU A 113 -4.37 -1.06 10.22
N GLN A 114 -5.06 -1.57 11.24
CA GLN A 114 -5.40 -2.99 11.34
C GLN A 114 -6.19 -3.43 10.11
N ARG A 115 -7.24 -2.68 9.74
CA ARG A 115 -8.08 -2.99 8.58
C ARG A 115 -7.30 -2.94 7.26
N ILE A 116 -6.36 -2.00 7.13
CA ILE A 116 -5.46 -1.92 5.96
C ILE A 116 -4.55 -3.15 5.90
N ASN A 117 -3.93 -3.54 7.00
CA ASN A 117 -3.05 -4.71 7.05
C ASN A 117 -3.79 -6.02 6.78
N ASP A 118 -5.01 -6.16 7.29
CA ASP A 118 -5.90 -7.29 6.96
C ASP A 118 -6.18 -7.35 5.46
N LYS A 119 -6.57 -6.22 4.86
CA LYS A 119 -6.86 -6.13 3.42
C LYS A 119 -5.62 -6.36 2.56
N ALA A 120 -4.45 -5.91 2.99
CA ALA A 120 -3.19 -6.20 2.30
C ALA A 120 -2.86 -7.70 2.30
N ARG A 121 -3.10 -8.40 3.41
CA ARG A 121 -2.94 -9.86 3.47
C ARG A 121 -3.99 -10.59 2.62
N GLU A 122 -5.23 -10.12 2.62
CA GLU A 122 -6.27 -10.66 1.72
C GLU A 122 -5.87 -10.48 0.25
N ALA A 123 -5.40 -9.29 -0.13
CA ALA A 123 -4.89 -9.03 -1.47
C ALA A 123 -3.74 -9.99 -1.81
N ALA A 124 -2.76 -10.14 -0.92
CA ALA A 124 -1.63 -11.04 -1.11
C ALA A 124 -2.04 -12.52 -1.27
N ARG A 125 -3.14 -12.97 -0.66
CA ARG A 125 -3.69 -14.32 -0.88
C ARG A 125 -4.26 -14.54 -2.29
N LEU A 126 -4.65 -13.47 -2.97
CA LEU A 126 -5.15 -13.52 -4.35
C LEU A 126 -4.03 -13.59 -5.39
N TRP A 127 -2.76 -13.58 -4.95
CA TRP A 127 -1.63 -13.74 -5.85
C TRP A 127 -1.65 -15.13 -6.51
N PRO A 128 -1.52 -15.22 -7.84
CA PRO A 128 -1.86 -16.45 -8.57
C PRO A 128 -0.79 -17.55 -8.52
N THR A 129 0.45 -17.25 -8.10
CA THR A 129 1.57 -18.19 -8.17
C THR A 129 2.40 -18.20 -6.88
N ALA A 130 3.31 -19.18 -6.76
CA ALA A 130 4.37 -19.07 -5.77
C ALA A 130 5.29 -17.87 -6.08
N ILE A 131 6.00 -17.39 -5.06
CA ILE A 131 6.99 -16.32 -5.19
C ILE A 131 8.34 -16.79 -4.64
N ASP A 132 9.42 -16.18 -5.11
CA ASP A 132 10.74 -16.29 -4.49
C ASP A 132 11.01 -15.06 -3.63
N ALA A 133 10.79 -15.21 -2.32
CA ALA A 133 10.96 -14.16 -1.33
C ALA A 133 11.91 -14.61 -0.20
N GLY A 134 12.94 -15.38 -0.52
CA GLY A 134 13.88 -15.91 0.47
C GLY A 134 13.26 -17.07 1.26
N ALA A 135 12.90 -16.84 2.53
CA ALA A 135 12.36 -17.89 3.40
C ALA A 135 10.84 -18.12 3.21
N GLN A 136 10.15 -17.20 2.54
CA GLN A 136 8.70 -17.27 2.34
C GLN A 136 8.36 -17.85 0.96
N SER A 137 7.37 -18.74 0.95
CA SER A 137 6.93 -19.45 -0.26
C SER A 137 5.70 -18.82 -0.93
N SER A 138 5.04 -17.90 -0.21
CA SER A 138 3.82 -17.24 -0.65
C SER A 138 3.83 -15.75 -0.34
N LEU A 139 3.09 -14.98 -1.13
CA LEU A 139 2.99 -13.53 -0.94
C LEU A 139 2.29 -13.16 0.37
N VAL A 140 1.36 -13.98 0.85
CA VAL A 140 0.68 -13.77 2.13
C VAL A 140 1.63 -13.92 3.32
N GLU A 141 2.50 -14.92 3.32
CA GLU A 141 3.54 -15.10 4.35
C GLU A 141 4.53 -13.94 4.33
N PHE A 142 4.96 -13.55 3.13
CA PHE A 142 5.85 -12.41 2.94
C PHE A 142 5.23 -11.10 3.44
N GLU A 143 3.96 -10.82 3.12
CA GLU A 143 3.28 -9.61 3.57
C GLU A 143 3.13 -9.59 5.10
N ALA A 144 2.80 -10.71 5.72
CA ALA A 144 2.73 -10.82 7.18
C ALA A 144 4.10 -10.53 7.84
N ALA A 145 5.18 -11.10 7.30
CA ALA A 145 6.54 -10.83 7.77
C ALA A 145 6.90 -9.34 7.62
N CYS A 146 6.59 -8.73 6.47
CA CYS A 146 6.85 -7.32 6.21
C CYS A 146 6.12 -6.40 7.19
N GLN A 147 4.89 -6.73 7.60
CA GLN A 147 4.12 -5.95 8.56
C GLN A 147 4.75 -5.98 9.95
N ASN A 148 5.28 -7.14 10.38
CA ASN A 148 6.00 -7.26 11.64
C ASN A 148 7.31 -6.44 11.60
N THR A 149 8.11 -6.61 10.55
CA THR A 149 9.36 -5.84 10.36
C THR A 149 9.10 -4.34 10.30
N ALA A 150 7.99 -3.90 9.71
CA ALA A 150 7.66 -2.47 9.62
C ALA A 150 7.49 -1.81 11.00
N VAL A 151 6.88 -2.50 11.96
CA VAL A 151 6.73 -2.00 13.33
C VAL A 151 8.10 -1.86 14.00
N GLU A 152 8.95 -2.87 13.88
CA GLU A 152 10.31 -2.86 14.44
C GLU A 152 11.17 -1.74 13.83
N VAL A 153 11.16 -1.61 12.50
CA VAL A 153 11.95 -0.60 11.79
C VAL A 153 11.46 0.81 12.12
N LEU A 154 10.15 1.02 12.22
CA LEU A 154 9.61 2.31 12.62
C LEU A 154 10.04 2.69 14.04
N GLY A 155 10.02 1.75 14.97
CA GLY A 155 10.42 1.97 16.37
C GLY A 155 11.89 2.38 16.52
N HIS A 156 12.79 1.83 15.70
CA HIS A 156 14.23 2.08 15.82
C HIS A 156 14.76 3.18 14.87
N GLY A 157 14.23 3.26 13.66
CA GLY A 157 14.75 4.11 12.57
C GLY A 157 13.79 5.18 12.07
N GLY A 158 12.56 5.24 12.62
CA GLY A 158 11.56 6.22 12.25
C GLY A 158 11.02 6.05 10.82
N ALA A 159 10.20 7.02 10.38
CA ALA A 159 9.51 6.97 9.09
C ALA A 159 10.46 6.88 7.89
N ARG A 160 11.64 7.53 7.95
CA ARG A 160 12.61 7.46 6.86
C ARG A 160 13.12 6.02 6.64
N ALA A 161 13.58 5.35 7.70
CA ALA A 161 14.05 3.98 7.60
C ALA A 161 12.93 3.04 7.16
N LEU A 162 11.71 3.27 7.66
CA LEU A 162 10.53 2.52 7.24
C LEU A 162 10.26 2.65 5.73
N ARG A 163 10.40 3.85 5.15
CA ARG A 163 10.25 4.05 3.70
C ARG A 163 11.30 3.28 2.91
N GLU A 164 12.56 3.35 3.34
CA GLU A 164 13.67 2.64 2.70
C GLU A 164 13.44 1.12 2.74
N GLU A 165 12.98 0.59 3.87
CA GLU A 165 12.64 -0.82 4.02
C GLU A 165 11.44 -1.24 3.17
N ALA A 166 10.38 -0.44 3.13
CA ALA A 166 9.24 -0.67 2.25
C ALA A 166 9.66 -0.71 0.77
N GLY A 167 10.63 0.14 0.37
CA GLY A 167 11.21 0.12 -0.96
C GLY A 167 11.93 -1.19 -1.30
N LYS A 168 12.68 -1.77 -0.35
CA LYS A 168 13.32 -3.09 -0.55
C LYS A 168 12.28 -4.18 -0.73
N HIS A 169 11.26 -4.21 0.13
CA HIS A 169 10.18 -5.19 0.03
C HIS A 169 9.35 -5.03 -1.25
N ALA A 170 9.16 -3.80 -1.75
CA ALA A 170 8.50 -3.55 -3.03
C ALA A 170 9.24 -4.22 -4.21
N LEU A 171 10.57 -4.43 -4.13
CA LEU A 171 11.32 -5.14 -5.16
C LEU A 171 10.93 -6.63 -5.25
N VAL A 172 10.56 -7.25 -4.13
CA VAL A 172 10.08 -8.64 -4.12
C VAL A 172 8.74 -8.72 -4.86
N TYR A 173 7.81 -7.81 -4.54
CA TYR A 173 6.53 -7.69 -5.25
C TYR A 173 6.73 -7.42 -6.76
N ARG A 174 7.67 -6.54 -7.13
CA ARG A 174 8.01 -6.27 -8.54
C ARG A 174 8.49 -7.53 -9.26
N ARG A 175 9.43 -8.27 -8.68
CA ARG A 175 9.97 -9.50 -9.27
C ARG A 175 8.89 -10.56 -9.44
N ALA A 176 8.02 -10.71 -8.44
CA ALA A 176 6.88 -11.61 -8.54
C ALA A 176 5.98 -11.22 -9.72
N ALA A 177 5.63 -9.94 -9.85
CA ALA A 177 4.79 -9.46 -10.96
C ALA A 177 5.46 -9.57 -12.33
N GLN A 178 6.78 -9.37 -12.41
CA GLN A 178 7.53 -9.54 -13.65
C GLN A 178 7.54 -11.00 -14.11
N ALA A 179 7.50 -11.97 -13.18
CA ALA A 179 7.42 -13.40 -13.51
C ALA A 179 6.03 -13.84 -14.01
N LEU A 180 5.00 -12.99 -13.91
CA LEU A 180 3.67 -13.23 -14.49
C LEU A 180 3.51 -12.73 -15.93
N ARG A 181 4.46 -11.90 -16.41
CA ARG A 181 4.49 -11.41 -17.79
C ARG A 181 5.11 -12.47 -18.70
#